data_AF-E6QN93-F1
#
_entry.id   AF-E6QN93-F1
#
_cell.length_a   1.000
_cell.length_b   1.000
_cell.length_c   1.000
_cell.angle_alpha   90.00
_cell.angle_beta   90.00
_cell.angle_gamma   90.00
#
_symmetry.space_group_name_H-M   'P 1'
#
loop_
_entity.id
_entity.type
_entity.pdbx_description
1 polymer ?
#
loop_
_entity_poly.entity_id
_entity_poly.type
_entity_poly.pdbx_seq_one_letter_code
_entity_poly.pdbx_strand_id
1 'polypeptide(L)'
;MFLHPAEAIHGDLGVLMPGDVVVALSASGETEEILRLLAILKRKGDALISFCCNLSSTLALASDVALDCSVAREACALNLAPTASTTAMLALGDALAIAVSLRKGFRAEDFAELHPGGKLGRQLAFVRDLMHSGSAIPVVAPDTPMIEVIYEMSRKKLGMTTVQRDGKLLGILSDGDLRRLLERERGEALLRTAEQAMKPTPRTIHADELAARALATLEANKITSLVVIDENNCVEGILHLHDLWGLELI
;
A
#
# COMPACT_ATOMS: atom_id res chain seq x y z
N MET A 1 0.59 17.84 -15.53
CA MET A 1 1.32 19.00 -16.12
C MET A 1 0.55 20.26 -15.79
N PHE A 2 1.23 21.33 -15.43
CA PHE A 2 0.61 22.65 -15.20
C PHE A 2 1.03 23.58 -16.35
N LEU A 3 0.10 24.40 -16.82
CA LEU A 3 0.34 25.38 -17.87
C LEU A 3 -0.27 26.70 -17.42
N HIS A 4 0.54 27.75 -17.34
CA HIS A 4 0.04 29.08 -16.99
C HIS A 4 -0.64 29.72 -18.21
N PRO A 5 -1.91 30.17 -18.13
CA PRO A 5 -2.64 30.68 -19.29
C PRO A 5 -1.94 31.84 -20.02
N ALA A 6 -1.31 32.76 -19.28
CA ALA A 6 -0.58 33.87 -19.88
C ALA A 6 0.65 33.41 -20.69
N GLU A 7 1.37 32.38 -20.23
CA GLU A 7 2.56 31.85 -20.90
C GLU A 7 2.18 30.98 -22.10
N ALA A 8 1.07 30.24 -21.98
CA ALA A 8 0.49 29.42 -23.04
C ALA A 8 0.23 30.21 -24.32
N ILE A 9 -0.32 31.43 -24.20
CA ILE A 9 -0.58 32.34 -25.32
C ILE A 9 0.72 32.70 -26.07
N HIS A 10 1.85 32.71 -25.37
CA HIS A 10 3.13 33.18 -25.89
C HIS A 10 4.08 32.07 -26.35
N GLY A 11 3.67 30.79 -26.33
CA GLY A 11 4.44 29.71 -26.97
C GLY A 11 4.30 28.34 -26.30
N ASP A 12 3.91 28.30 -25.02
CA ASP A 12 3.95 27.06 -24.24
C ASP A 12 2.80 26.09 -24.56
N LEU A 13 1.87 26.47 -25.43
CA LEU A 13 0.85 25.60 -26.02
C LEU A 13 1.41 24.40 -26.81
N GLY A 14 2.71 24.35 -27.07
CA GLY A 14 3.39 23.21 -27.68
C GLY A 14 3.30 21.92 -26.86
N VAL A 15 3.05 22.03 -25.54
CA VAL A 15 2.93 20.86 -24.66
C VAL A 15 1.59 20.12 -24.80
N LEU A 16 0.58 20.76 -25.40
CA LEU A 16 -0.74 20.16 -25.60
C LEU A 16 -0.74 19.29 -26.85
N MET A 17 -1.01 18.00 -26.65
CA MET A 17 -1.02 16.97 -27.69
C MET A 17 -2.43 16.39 -27.89
N PRO A 18 -2.74 15.86 -29.09
CA PRO A 18 -3.93 15.02 -29.27
C PRO A 18 -3.90 13.85 -28.27
N GLY A 19 -5.03 13.54 -27.63
CA GLY A 19 -5.09 12.61 -26.49
C GLY A 19 -5.27 13.31 -25.14
N ASP A 20 -4.91 14.58 -25.03
CA ASP A 20 -4.87 15.27 -23.75
C ASP A 20 -6.24 15.81 -23.33
N VAL A 21 -6.55 15.65 -22.05
CA VAL A 21 -7.70 16.28 -21.39
C VAL A 21 -7.22 17.55 -20.69
N VAL A 22 -7.87 18.67 -21.00
CA VAL A 22 -7.59 19.96 -20.38
C VAL A 22 -8.57 20.19 -19.23
N VAL A 23 -8.05 20.43 -18.03
CA VAL A 23 -8.84 20.87 -16.88
C VAL A 23 -8.56 22.35 -16.63
N ALA A 24 -9.52 23.21 -16.95
CA ALA A 24 -9.43 24.65 -16.77
C ALA A 24 -10.07 25.09 -15.44
N LEU A 25 -9.33 25.84 -14.62
CA LEU A 25 -9.81 26.37 -13.34
C LEU A 25 -10.03 27.87 -13.47
N SER A 26 -11.29 28.33 -13.35
CA SER A 26 -11.60 29.76 -13.35
C SER A 26 -12.90 30.02 -12.62
N ALA A 27 -12.85 30.79 -11.53
CA ALA A 27 -14.03 31.05 -10.70
C ALA A 27 -15.12 31.78 -11.50
N SER A 28 -14.74 32.85 -12.22
CA SER A 28 -15.68 33.60 -13.07
C SER A 28 -15.98 32.86 -14.38
N GLY A 29 -15.02 32.09 -14.92
CA GLY A 29 -15.10 31.55 -16.27
C GLY A 29 -14.95 32.60 -17.38
N GLU A 30 -14.52 33.81 -17.03
CA GLU A 30 -14.45 34.97 -17.93
C GLU A 30 -13.04 35.59 -18.03
N THR A 31 -12.02 34.90 -17.49
CA THR A 31 -10.63 35.38 -17.53
C THR A 31 -10.13 35.42 -18.98
N GLU A 32 -9.72 36.60 -19.45
CA GLU A 32 -9.37 36.84 -20.86
C GLU A 32 -8.26 35.89 -21.35
N GLU A 33 -7.27 35.62 -20.51
CA GLU A 33 -6.15 34.74 -20.82
C GLU A 33 -6.63 33.30 -21.12
N ILE A 34 -7.63 32.81 -20.41
CA ILE A 34 -8.21 31.48 -20.67
C ILE A 34 -9.11 31.53 -21.90
N LEU A 35 -9.94 32.57 -22.03
CA LEU A 35 -10.86 32.71 -23.17
C LEU A 35 -10.13 32.78 -24.52
N ARG A 36 -8.99 33.48 -24.58
CA ARG A 36 -8.14 33.54 -25.78
C ARG A 36 -7.61 32.17 -26.21
N LEU A 37 -7.49 31.21 -25.29
CA LEU A 37 -7.01 29.86 -25.56
C LEU A 37 -8.11 28.91 -26.06
N LEU A 38 -9.40 29.21 -25.82
CA LEU A 38 -10.53 28.29 -26.05
C LEU A 38 -10.52 27.67 -27.45
N ALA A 39 -10.29 28.48 -28.50
CA ALA A 39 -10.31 28.00 -29.88
C ALA A 39 -9.19 26.98 -30.17
N ILE A 40 -8.06 27.09 -29.48
CA ILE A 40 -6.94 26.16 -29.61
C ILE A 40 -7.19 24.93 -28.73
N LEU A 41 -7.64 25.12 -27.49
CA LEU A 41 -7.96 24.03 -26.57
C LEU A 41 -8.98 23.07 -27.18
N LYS A 42 -10.05 23.59 -27.80
CA LYS A 42 -11.05 22.78 -28.51
C LYS A 42 -10.56 22.07 -29.76
N ARG A 43 -9.49 22.58 -30.37
CA ARG A 43 -8.96 22.02 -31.63
C ARG A 43 -7.88 20.97 -31.39
N LYS A 44 -7.09 21.17 -30.33
CA LYS A 44 -5.91 20.35 -30.03
C LYS A 44 -6.14 19.33 -28.92
N GLY A 45 -6.90 19.70 -27.89
CA GLY A 45 -7.23 18.79 -26.80
C GLY A 45 -8.40 17.88 -27.17
N ASP A 46 -8.47 16.72 -26.55
CA ASP A 46 -9.54 15.74 -26.77
C ASP A 46 -10.81 16.10 -26.01
N ALA A 47 -10.66 16.70 -24.82
CA ALA A 47 -11.78 17.17 -24.02
C ALA A 47 -11.37 18.38 -23.15
N LEU A 48 -12.30 19.31 -22.96
CA LEU A 48 -12.19 20.45 -22.07
C LEU A 48 -13.16 20.28 -20.90
N ILE A 49 -12.61 20.15 -19.69
CA ILE A 49 -13.34 20.17 -18.42
C ILE A 49 -13.06 21.52 -17.75
N SER A 50 -14.08 22.19 -17.23
CA SER A 50 -13.87 23.44 -16.47
C SER A 50 -14.46 23.39 -15.08
N PHE A 51 -13.76 23.94 -14.09
CA PHE A 51 -14.30 24.19 -12.75
C PHE A 51 -14.65 25.67 -12.66
N CYS A 52 -15.95 25.98 -12.53
CA CYS A 52 -16.46 27.34 -12.57
C CYS A 52 -17.51 27.57 -11.47
N CYS A 53 -17.57 28.79 -10.94
CA CYS A 53 -18.63 29.21 -10.02
C CYS A 53 -19.87 29.75 -10.77
N ASN A 54 -19.77 29.91 -12.09
CA ASN A 54 -20.87 30.30 -12.95
C ASN A 54 -20.93 29.36 -14.16
N LEU A 55 -21.90 28.45 -14.15
CA LEU A 55 -22.12 27.50 -15.26
C LEU A 55 -22.65 28.16 -16.54
N SER A 56 -23.07 29.43 -16.47
CA SER A 56 -23.46 30.21 -17.65
C SER A 56 -22.31 31.05 -18.22
N SER A 57 -21.09 30.91 -17.69
CA SER A 57 -19.91 31.63 -18.18
C SER A 57 -19.46 31.14 -19.56
N THR A 58 -18.72 31.99 -20.28
CA THR A 58 -18.18 31.68 -21.61
C THR A 58 -17.35 30.40 -21.58
N LEU A 59 -16.46 30.23 -20.58
CA LEU A 59 -15.68 29.01 -20.41
C LEU A 59 -16.57 27.79 -20.15
N ALA A 60 -17.51 27.88 -19.20
CA ALA A 60 -18.36 26.74 -18.83
C ALA A 60 -19.22 26.26 -20.01
N LEU A 61 -19.79 27.18 -20.79
CA LEU A 61 -20.58 26.86 -21.98
C LEU A 61 -19.73 26.31 -23.13
N ALA A 62 -18.43 26.64 -23.16
CA ALA A 62 -17.50 26.11 -24.14
C ALA A 62 -17.00 24.71 -23.76
N SER A 63 -16.91 24.36 -22.48
CA SER A 63 -16.41 23.06 -22.02
C SER A 63 -17.32 21.89 -22.40
N ASP A 64 -16.73 20.71 -22.59
CA ASP A 64 -17.48 19.46 -22.74
C ASP A 64 -18.17 19.06 -21.42
N VAL A 65 -17.51 19.36 -20.30
CA VAL A 65 -18.08 19.21 -18.95
C VAL A 65 -17.72 20.43 -18.11
N ALA A 66 -18.71 21.11 -17.57
CA ALA A 66 -18.51 22.16 -16.57
C ALA A 66 -18.93 21.64 -15.19
N LEU A 67 -17.99 21.66 -14.24
CA LEU A 67 -18.25 21.31 -12.85
C LEU A 67 -18.43 22.58 -12.02
N ASP A 68 -19.53 22.60 -11.27
CA ASP A 68 -19.88 23.71 -10.39
C ASP A 68 -19.04 23.65 -9.11
N CYS A 69 -18.29 24.71 -8.85
CA CYS A 69 -17.54 24.92 -7.62
C CYS A 69 -17.98 26.21 -6.91
N SER A 70 -19.20 26.68 -7.20
CA SER A 70 -19.78 27.86 -6.56
C SER A 70 -19.94 27.66 -5.06
N VAL A 71 -19.78 28.77 -4.34
CA VAL A 71 -19.91 28.83 -2.89
C VAL A 71 -20.90 29.91 -2.52
N ALA A 72 -21.62 29.71 -1.42
CA ALA A 72 -22.61 30.70 -0.96
C ALA A 72 -21.98 32.05 -0.61
N ARG A 73 -20.72 32.06 -0.14
CA ARG A 73 -19.98 33.26 0.22
C ARG A 73 -18.47 33.00 0.24
N GLU A 74 -17.70 33.97 -0.23
CA GLU A 74 -16.25 34.06 -0.06
C GLU A 74 -15.90 34.56 1.35
N ALA A 75 -14.69 34.26 1.82
CA ALA A 75 -14.19 34.79 3.09
C ALA A 75 -13.82 36.29 3.00
N CYS A 76 -13.58 36.80 1.80
CA CYS A 76 -13.35 38.20 1.53
C CYS A 76 -14.57 39.06 1.91
N ALA A 77 -14.35 40.18 2.62
CA ALA A 77 -15.43 41.07 3.06
C ALA A 77 -16.30 41.64 1.92
N LEU A 78 -15.73 41.78 0.72
CA LEU A 78 -16.43 42.27 -0.47
C LEU A 78 -17.00 41.14 -1.34
N ASN A 79 -16.77 39.88 -0.98
CA ASN A 79 -17.16 38.72 -1.76
C ASN A 79 -16.58 38.67 -3.20
N LEU A 80 -15.44 39.34 -3.43
CA LEU A 80 -14.83 39.47 -4.76
C LEU A 80 -13.64 38.51 -4.96
N ALA A 81 -12.80 38.37 -3.94
CA ALA A 81 -11.59 37.56 -4.05
C ALA A 81 -11.93 36.08 -3.84
N PRO A 82 -11.55 35.19 -4.80
CA PRO A 82 -11.70 33.74 -4.63
C PRO A 82 -10.93 33.25 -3.41
N THR A 83 -11.63 32.62 -2.46
CA THR A 83 -11.07 32.11 -1.20
C THR A 83 -11.72 30.77 -0.81
N ALA A 84 -13.04 30.78 -0.62
CA ALA A 84 -13.82 29.58 -0.37
C ALA A 84 -14.00 28.81 -1.68
N SER A 85 -14.20 29.50 -2.80
CA SER A 85 -14.29 28.87 -4.14
C SER A 85 -13.01 28.15 -4.55
N THR A 86 -11.82 28.69 -4.24
CA THR A 86 -10.55 27.99 -4.53
C THR A 86 -10.42 26.72 -3.70
N THR A 87 -10.87 26.74 -2.45
CA THR A 87 -10.94 25.55 -1.59
C THR A 87 -11.93 24.52 -2.14
N ALA A 88 -13.10 24.97 -2.61
CA ALA A 88 -14.07 24.10 -3.26
C ALA A 88 -13.50 23.46 -4.54
N MET A 89 -12.77 24.22 -5.37
CA MET A 89 -12.08 23.71 -6.55
C MET A 89 -11.03 22.65 -6.19
N LEU A 90 -10.25 22.84 -5.12
CA LEU A 90 -9.28 21.85 -4.65
C LEU A 90 -9.98 20.53 -4.27
N ALA A 91 -11.03 20.60 -3.45
CA ALA A 91 -11.79 19.42 -3.03
C ALA A 91 -12.45 18.71 -4.23
N LEU A 92 -12.96 19.46 -5.20
CA LEU A 92 -13.53 18.93 -6.42
C LEU A 92 -12.47 18.26 -7.31
N GLY A 93 -11.25 18.81 -7.35
CA GLY A 93 -10.10 18.22 -8.02
C GLY A 93 -9.70 16.88 -7.41
N ASP A 94 -9.64 16.80 -6.08
CA ASP A 94 -9.39 15.56 -5.36
C ASP A 94 -10.48 14.52 -5.64
N ALA A 95 -11.75 14.92 -5.62
CA ALA A 95 -12.87 14.05 -5.93
C ALA A 95 -12.79 13.51 -7.37
N LEU A 96 -12.42 14.34 -8.34
CA LEU A 96 -12.22 13.92 -9.73
C LEU A 96 -11.05 12.94 -9.85
N ALA A 97 -9.92 13.22 -9.20
CA ALA A 97 -8.76 12.33 -9.21
C ALA A 97 -9.08 10.95 -8.61
N ILE A 98 -9.80 10.91 -7.48
CA ILE A 98 -10.25 9.67 -6.84
C ILE A 98 -11.23 8.92 -7.74
N ALA A 99 -12.20 9.61 -8.35
CA ALA A 99 -13.15 8.99 -9.27
C ALA A 99 -12.46 8.35 -10.48
N VAL A 100 -11.47 9.02 -11.06
CA VAL A 100 -10.64 8.47 -12.16
C VAL A 100 -9.83 7.28 -11.68
N SER A 101 -9.21 7.37 -10.51
CA SER A 101 -8.42 6.29 -9.89
C SER A 101 -9.25 5.02 -9.70
N LEU A 102 -10.44 5.14 -9.10
CA LEU A 102 -11.38 4.04 -8.91
C LEU A 102 -11.84 3.44 -10.24
N ARG A 103 -12.15 4.27 -11.24
CA ARG A 103 -12.60 3.80 -12.56
C ARG A 103 -11.50 3.09 -13.33
N LYS A 104 -10.24 3.46 -13.12
CA LYS A 104 -9.07 2.76 -13.68
C LYS A 104 -8.72 1.48 -12.91
N GLY A 105 -9.40 1.22 -11.79
CA GLY A 105 -9.15 0.04 -10.97
C GLY A 105 -7.83 0.11 -10.21
N PHE A 106 -7.35 1.31 -9.86
CA PHE A 106 -6.11 1.50 -9.12
C PHE A 106 -6.23 0.88 -7.72
N ARG A 107 -5.29 0.00 -7.36
CA ARG A 107 -5.31 -0.80 -6.14
C ARG A 107 -4.19 -0.41 -5.18
N ALA A 108 -4.25 -0.95 -3.97
CA ALA A 108 -3.19 -0.79 -2.98
C ALA A 108 -1.85 -1.36 -3.48
N GLU A 109 -1.91 -2.44 -4.27
CA GLU A 109 -0.74 -3.04 -4.90
C GLU A 109 -0.04 -2.07 -5.86
N ASP A 110 -0.81 -1.41 -6.73
CA ASP A 110 -0.29 -0.41 -7.67
C ASP A 110 0.34 0.77 -6.93
N PHE A 111 -0.25 1.17 -5.79
CA PHE A 111 0.31 2.23 -4.96
C PHE A 111 1.67 1.84 -4.37
N ALA A 112 1.78 0.62 -3.84
CA ALA A 112 3.02 0.09 -3.27
C ALA A 112 4.14 0.03 -4.31
N GLU A 113 3.81 -0.43 -5.53
CA GLU A 113 4.77 -0.55 -6.63
C GLU A 113 5.27 0.81 -7.14
N LEU A 114 4.38 1.80 -7.24
CA LEU A 114 4.74 3.14 -7.71
C LEU A 114 5.41 4.00 -6.63
N HIS A 115 5.26 3.65 -5.35
CA HIS A 115 5.77 4.45 -4.22
C HIS A 115 6.55 3.62 -3.19
N PRO A 116 7.54 2.80 -3.58
CA PRO A 116 8.18 1.84 -2.69
C PRO A 116 8.98 2.50 -1.56
N GLY A 117 9.49 3.72 -1.78
CA GLY A 117 10.21 4.49 -0.76
C GLY A 117 9.31 5.29 0.20
N GLY A 118 8.01 5.38 -0.07
CA GLY A 118 7.07 6.14 0.76
C GLY A 118 6.62 5.36 1.99
N LYS A 119 6.31 6.04 3.10
CA LYS A 119 5.77 5.40 4.31
C LYS A 119 4.51 4.58 4.02
N LEU A 120 3.60 5.11 3.20
CA LEU A 120 2.38 4.41 2.78
C LEU A 120 2.69 3.20 1.89
N GLY A 121 3.62 3.31 0.94
CA GLY A 121 4.02 2.17 0.10
C GLY A 121 4.65 1.04 0.93
N ARG A 122 5.50 1.38 1.91
CA ARG A 122 6.07 0.43 2.87
C ARG A 122 5.01 -0.22 3.76
N GLN A 123 3.95 0.49 4.14
CA GLN A 123 2.80 -0.07 4.86
C GLN A 123 1.98 -1.07 4.02
N LEU A 124 2.06 -0.96 2.69
CA LEU A 124 1.35 -1.80 1.73
C LEU A 124 2.22 -2.93 1.17
N ALA A 125 3.42 -3.17 1.72
CA ALA A 125 4.24 -4.33 1.36
C ALA A 125 3.54 -5.64 1.75
N PHE A 126 3.70 -6.69 0.95
CA PHE A 126 3.15 -8.01 1.26
C PHE A 126 4.13 -8.86 2.06
N VAL A 127 3.60 -9.85 2.79
CA VAL A 127 4.41 -10.83 3.53
C VAL A 127 5.37 -11.56 2.60
N ARG A 128 4.93 -11.93 1.39
CA ARG A 128 5.76 -12.62 0.39
C ARG A 128 7.03 -11.85 -0.01
N ASP A 129 7.00 -10.53 0.09
CA ASP A 129 8.12 -9.67 -0.29
C ASP A 129 9.20 -9.61 0.81
N LEU A 130 8.89 -10.09 2.01
CA LEU A 130 9.70 -9.94 3.22
C LEU A 130 10.08 -11.26 3.88
N MET A 131 9.31 -12.33 3.61
CA MET A 131 9.50 -13.62 4.25
C MET A 131 10.78 -14.33 3.80
N HIS A 132 11.34 -15.13 4.70
CA HIS A 132 12.38 -16.12 4.42
C HIS A 132 11.77 -17.32 3.71
N SER A 133 12.27 -17.67 2.53
CA SER A 133 11.71 -18.75 1.69
C SER A 133 12.74 -19.82 1.30
N GLY A 134 12.26 -20.94 0.75
CA GLY A 134 13.10 -22.03 0.27
C GLY A 134 14.04 -22.57 1.34
N SER A 135 15.35 -22.61 1.03
CA SER A 135 16.35 -23.13 1.96
C SER A 135 16.59 -22.25 3.19
N ALA A 136 15.97 -21.06 3.31
CA ALA A 136 16.05 -20.24 4.51
C ALA A 136 15.05 -20.69 5.60
N ILE A 137 14.02 -21.44 5.23
CA ILE A 137 13.01 -21.96 6.16
C ILE A 137 13.67 -22.99 7.08
N PRO A 138 13.61 -22.83 8.43
CA PRO A 138 14.02 -23.86 9.36
C PRO A 138 12.94 -24.95 9.43
N VAL A 139 13.33 -26.17 9.10
CA VAL A 139 12.41 -27.29 8.97
C VAL A 139 13.02 -28.59 9.47
N VAL A 140 12.23 -29.38 10.20
CA VAL A 140 12.57 -30.72 10.68
C VAL A 140 11.39 -31.68 10.49
N ALA A 141 11.69 -32.98 10.38
CA ALA A 141 10.69 -34.03 10.35
C ALA A 141 10.16 -34.35 11.77
N PRO A 142 8.98 -34.97 11.92
CA PRO A 142 8.36 -35.20 13.23
C PRO A 142 9.17 -36.11 14.16
N ASP A 143 9.88 -37.07 13.58
CA ASP A 143 10.75 -38.04 14.26
C ASP A 143 12.17 -37.53 14.52
N THR A 144 12.49 -36.30 14.09
CA THR A 144 13.82 -35.70 14.27
C THR A 144 14.20 -35.61 15.76
N PRO A 145 15.38 -36.10 16.17
CA PRO A 145 15.85 -35.98 17.55
C PRO A 145 16.04 -34.52 17.98
N MET A 146 15.73 -34.19 19.24
CA MET A 146 15.83 -32.81 19.73
C MET A 146 17.21 -32.16 19.57
N ILE A 147 18.29 -32.93 19.55
CA ILE A 147 19.65 -32.41 19.28
C ILE A 147 19.73 -31.82 17.87
N GLU A 148 19.19 -32.51 16.86
CA GLU A 148 19.17 -32.03 15.48
C GLU A 148 18.23 -30.84 15.29
N VAL A 149 17.12 -30.80 16.03
CA VAL A 149 16.23 -29.64 16.08
C VAL A 149 16.98 -28.39 16.54
N ILE A 150 17.79 -28.49 17.61
CA ILE A 150 18.58 -27.37 18.13
C ILE A 150 19.59 -26.88 17.10
N TYR A 151 20.24 -27.81 16.38
CA TYR A 151 21.18 -27.47 15.31
C TYR A 151 20.50 -26.72 14.17
N GLU A 152 19.32 -27.16 13.74
CA GLU A 152 18.57 -26.50 12.68
C GLU A 152 18.16 -25.08 13.08
N MET A 153 17.59 -24.90 14.27
CA MET A 153 17.25 -23.57 14.82
C MET A 153 18.46 -22.63 14.85
N SER A 154 19.59 -23.14 15.34
CA SER A 154 20.85 -22.39 15.44
C SER A 154 21.39 -22.01 14.05
N ARG A 155 21.29 -22.92 13.08
CA ARG A 155 21.79 -22.72 11.71
C ARG A 155 21.00 -21.64 10.98
N LYS A 156 19.68 -21.59 11.15
CA LYS A 156 18.82 -20.62 10.46
C LYS A 156 18.68 -19.28 11.17
N LYS A 157 19.00 -19.21 12.47
CA LYS A 157 19.05 -17.97 13.26
C LYS A 157 17.71 -17.21 13.34
N LEU A 158 16.59 -17.92 13.24
CA LEU A 158 15.24 -17.36 13.42
C LEU A 158 14.65 -17.66 14.81
N GLY A 159 15.40 -18.33 15.68
CA GLY A 159 14.96 -18.71 17.04
C GLY A 159 13.79 -19.71 17.05
N MET A 160 13.50 -20.34 15.92
CA MET A 160 12.42 -21.30 15.73
C MET A 160 12.71 -22.30 14.61
N THR A 161 11.97 -23.41 14.62
CA THR A 161 11.86 -24.33 13.48
C THR A 161 10.46 -24.89 13.34
N THR A 162 10.09 -25.17 12.09
CA THR A 162 8.82 -25.81 11.75
C THR A 162 8.98 -27.32 11.76
N VAL A 163 7.98 -28.00 12.31
CA VAL A 163 7.86 -29.46 12.17
C VAL A 163 6.91 -29.72 11.01
N GLN A 164 7.40 -30.40 9.99
CA GLN A 164 6.67 -30.61 8.74
C GLN A 164 6.63 -32.07 8.33
N ARG A 165 5.58 -32.46 7.59
CA ARG A 165 5.51 -33.73 6.86
C ARG A 165 5.00 -33.44 5.46
N ASP A 166 5.78 -33.80 4.45
CA ASP A 166 5.48 -33.53 3.03
C ASP A 166 5.17 -32.05 2.75
N GLY A 167 5.92 -31.15 3.39
CA GLY A 167 5.74 -29.69 3.28
C GLY A 167 4.59 -29.12 4.13
N LYS A 168 3.72 -29.97 4.69
CA LYS A 168 2.60 -29.53 5.54
C LYS A 168 3.05 -29.22 6.95
N LEU A 169 2.54 -28.11 7.49
CA LEU A 169 2.82 -27.66 8.84
C LEU A 169 2.11 -28.53 9.87
N LEU A 170 2.89 -29.18 10.75
CA LEU A 170 2.38 -29.95 11.88
C LEU A 170 2.54 -29.20 13.20
N GLY A 171 3.56 -28.36 13.31
CA GLY A 171 3.81 -27.58 14.52
C GLY A 171 5.07 -26.72 14.43
N ILE A 172 5.39 -26.11 15.56
CA ILE A 172 6.54 -25.22 15.72
C ILE A 172 7.30 -25.53 17.01
N LEU A 173 8.61 -25.32 16.99
CA LEU A 173 9.47 -25.24 18.16
C LEU A 173 10.18 -23.89 18.15
N SER A 174 10.18 -23.19 19.28
CA SER A 174 10.90 -21.92 19.47
C SER A 174 11.91 -22.01 20.62
N ASP A 175 12.85 -21.08 20.68
CA ASP A 175 13.81 -20.98 21.80
C ASP A 175 13.09 -20.90 23.16
N GLY A 176 11.96 -20.21 23.19
CA GLY A 176 11.11 -20.12 24.38
C GLY A 176 10.51 -21.48 24.78
N ASP A 177 10.10 -22.29 23.80
CA ASP A 177 9.54 -23.63 24.05
C ASP A 177 10.63 -24.60 24.50
N LEU A 178 11.80 -24.57 23.84
CA LEU A 178 12.96 -25.36 24.22
C LEU A 178 13.39 -25.04 25.66
N ARG A 179 13.49 -23.76 26.02
CA ARG A 179 13.83 -23.34 27.39
C ARG A 179 12.84 -23.88 28.41
N ARG A 180 11.52 -23.72 28.17
CA ARG A 180 10.47 -24.22 29.06
C ARG A 180 10.50 -25.75 29.19
N LEU A 181 10.80 -26.46 28.10
CA LEU A 181 10.91 -27.92 28.09
C LEU A 181 12.10 -28.39 28.93
N LEU A 182 13.27 -27.74 28.79
CA LEU A 182 14.46 -28.02 29.59
C LEU A 182 14.25 -27.72 31.08
N GLU A 183 13.54 -26.64 31.41
CA GLU A 183 13.18 -26.32 32.81
C GLU A 183 12.30 -27.40 33.43
N ARG A 184 11.34 -27.95 32.65
CA ARG A 184 10.38 -28.96 33.12
C ARG A 184 10.99 -30.37 33.21
N GLU A 185 11.78 -30.77 32.22
CA GLU A 185 12.19 -32.17 32.01
C GLU A 185 13.70 -32.39 32.11
N ARG A 186 14.48 -31.32 32.28
CA ARG A 186 15.94 -31.38 32.42
C ARG A 186 16.58 -32.17 31.27
N GLY A 187 17.45 -33.13 31.57
CA GLY A 187 18.16 -33.93 30.56
C GLY A 187 17.25 -34.81 29.71
N GLU A 188 16.06 -35.19 30.19
CA GLU A 188 15.12 -36.02 29.43
C GLU A 188 14.54 -35.29 28.21
N ALA A 189 14.51 -33.95 28.24
CA ALA A 189 14.08 -33.14 27.10
C ALA A 189 14.87 -33.45 25.82
N LEU A 190 16.16 -33.79 25.95
CA LEU A 190 17.03 -34.10 24.82
C LEU A 190 16.75 -35.47 24.18
N LEU A 191 16.02 -36.35 24.88
CA LEU A 191 15.63 -37.68 24.39
C LEU A 191 14.33 -37.64 23.57
N ARG A 192 13.63 -36.50 23.54
CA ARG A 192 12.39 -36.36 22.77
C ARG A 192 12.64 -36.25 21.26
N THR A 193 11.59 -36.53 20.50
CA THR A 193 11.47 -36.16 19.08
C THR A 193 10.82 -34.79 18.93
N ALA A 194 10.95 -34.19 17.74
CA ALA A 194 10.30 -32.93 17.41
C ALA A 194 8.77 -32.97 17.63
N GLU A 195 8.10 -34.05 17.22
CA GLU A 195 6.65 -34.24 17.40
C GLU A 195 6.24 -34.25 18.89
N GLN A 196 7.07 -34.82 19.75
CA GLN A 196 6.80 -34.90 21.19
C GLN A 196 7.03 -33.58 21.94
N ALA A 197 7.74 -32.64 21.31
CA ALA A 197 8.13 -31.37 21.90
C ALA A 197 7.39 -30.17 21.29
N MET A 198 6.94 -30.28 20.03
CA MET A 198 6.36 -29.18 19.28
C MET A 198 5.05 -28.65 19.85
N LYS A 199 4.77 -27.40 19.53
CA LYS A 199 3.44 -26.82 19.69
C LYS A 199 2.64 -27.03 18.39
N PRO A 200 1.49 -27.72 18.42
CA PRO A 200 0.75 -28.10 17.21
C PRO A 200 -0.10 -26.96 16.60
N THR A 201 -0.23 -25.83 17.29
CA THR A 201 -1.04 -24.68 16.85
C THR A 201 -0.19 -23.42 16.69
N PRO A 202 0.72 -23.38 15.69
CA PRO A 202 1.48 -22.18 15.37
C PRO A 202 0.56 -21.05 14.89
N ARG A 203 1.00 -19.81 15.05
CA ARG A 203 0.36 -18.67 14.38
C ARG A 203 0.85 -18.61 12.94
N THR A 204 -0.09 -18.53 12.02
CA THR A 204 0.14 -18.56 10.58
C THR A 204 -0.40 -17.30 9.91
N ILE A 205 0.07 -17.05 8.70
CA ILE A 205 -0.38 -15.96 7.83
C ILE A 205 -0.23 -16.39 6.37
N HIS A 206 -0.98 -15.77 5.45
CA HIS A 206 -0.82 -16.01 4.01
C HIS A 206 0.21 -15.05 3.39
N ALA A 207 0.84 -15.49 2.31
CA ALA A 207 1.84 -14.74 1.56
C ALA A 207 1.29 -13.39 1.01
N ASP A 208 -0.01 -13.36 0.70
CA ASP A 208 -0.72 -12.20 0.13
C ASP A 208 -1.32 -11.26 1.18
N GLU A 209 -1.00 -11.45 2.46
CA GLU A 209 -1.39 -10.51 3.51
C GLU A 209 -0.39 -9.35 3.59
N LEU A 210 -0.87 -8.21 4.09
CA LEU A 210 -0.03 -7.03 4.28
C LEU A 210 0.93 -7.20 5.48
N ALA A 211 2.16 -6.69 5.32
CA ALA A 211 3.18 -6.64 6.36
C ALA A 211 2.69 -5.96 7.63
N ALA A 212 1.86 -4.91 7.51
CA ALA A 212 1.24 -4.23 8.64
C ALA A 212 0.33 -5.16 9.47
N ARG A 213 -0.45 -6.04 8.82
CA ARG A 213 -1.29 -7.03 9.49
C ARG A 213 -0.43 -8.11 10.16
N ALA A 214 0.66 -8.50 9.51
CA ALA A 214 1.62 -9.43 10.07
C ALA A 214 2.26 -8.88 11.36
N LEU A 215 2.69 -7.62 11.35
CA LEU A 215 3.22 -6.93 12.54
C LEU A 215 2.20 -6.91 13.68
N ALA A 216 0.97 -6.49 13.41
CA ALA A 216 -0.10 -6.48 14.40
C ALA A 216 -0.34 -7.86 15.02
N THR A 217 -0.24 -8.92 14.22
CA THR A 217 -0.38 -10.31 14.69
C THR A 217 0.79 -10.72 15.59
N LEU A 218 2.03 -10.38 15.22
CA LEU A 218 3.22 -10.62 16.03
C LEU A 218 3.13 -9.95 17.40
N GLU A 219 2.78 -8.66 17.42
CA GLU A 219 2.65 -7.84 18.63
C GLU A 219 1.54 -8.36 19.56
N ALA A 220 0.34 -8.60 19.01
CA ALA A 220 -0.81 -9.08 19.78
C ALA A 220 -0.54 -10.44 20.45
N ASN A 221 0.24 -11.30 19.80
CA ASN A 221 0.59 -12.61 20.33
C ASN A 221 1.93 -12.64 21.09
N LYS A 222 2.68 -11.52 21.11
CA LYS A 222 4.02 -11.42 21.72
C LYS A 222 4.99 -12.50 21.21
N ILE A 223 5.00 -12.70 19.90
CA ILE A 223 5.87 -13.65 19.20
C ILE A 223 6.75 -12.91 18.19
N THR A 224 7.87 -13.52 17.80
CA THR A 224 8.85 -12.92 16.88
C THR A 224 8.78 -13.47 15.46
N SER A 225 7.97 -14.51 15.21
CA SER A 225 7.86 -15.12 13.88
C SER A 225 6.45 -15.60 13.58
N LEU A 226 6.06 -15.50 12.31
CA LEU A 226 4.86 -16.12 11.74
C LEU A 226 5.26 -17.15 10.69
N VAL A 227 4.55 -18.27 10.65
CA VAL A 227 4.71 -19.25 9.58
C VAL A 227 3.81 -18.86 8.42
N VAL A 228 4.38 -18.68 7.24
CA VAL A 228 3.62 -18.37 6.03
C VAL A 228 3.16 -19.66 5.38
N ILE A 229 1.87 -19.79 5.14
CA ILE A 229 1.26 -21.01 4.57
C ILE A 229 0.35 -20.70 3.38
N ASP A 230 0.24 -21.67 2.48
CA ASP A 230 -0.75 -21.68 1.40
C ASP A 230 -2.14 -22.14 1.90
N GLU A 231 -3.11 -22.23 0.97
CA GLU A 231 -4.46 -22.72 1.25
C GLU A 231 -4.51 -24.21 1.68
N ASN A 232 -3.45 -24.98 1.39
CA ASN A 232 -3.34 -26.41 1.69
C ASN A 232 -2.54 -26.70 2.98
N ASN A 233 -2.19 -25.64 3.75
CA ASN A 233 -1.36 -25.70 4.94
C ASN A 233 0.09 -26.16 4.66
N CYS A 234 0.57 -25.96 3.44
CA CYS A 234 1.97 -26.11 3.06
C CYS A 234 2.74 -24.85 3.45
N VAL A 235 3.95 -25.01 4.00
CA VAL A 235 4.78 -23.87 4.41
C VAL A 235 5.47 -23.24 3.21
N GLU A 236 5.21 -21.96 2.99
CA GLU A 236 5.81 -21.16 1.90
C GLU A 236 6.99 -20.31 2.41
N GLY A 237 6.99 -19.96 3.69
CA GLY A 237 8.03 -19.12 4.28
C GLY A 237 7.89 -18.87 5.77
N ILE A 238 8.82 -18.09 6.31
CA ILE A 238 8.79 -17.57 7.68
C ILE A 238 8.97 -16.06 7.64
N LEU A 239 8.08 -15.31 8.29
CA LEU A 239 8.26 -13.88 8.50
C LEU A 239 8.78 -13.65 9.91
N HIS A 240 9.94 -12.99 10.05
CA HIS A 240 10.52 -12.61 11.33
C HIS A 240 10.28 -11.12 11.63
N LEU A 241 10.14 -10.77 12.91
CA LEU A 241 9.89 -9.39 13.35
C LEU A 241 10.94 -8.39 12.84
N HIS A 242 12.21 -8.83 12.77
CA HIS A 242 13.32 -8.02 12.25
C HIS A 242 13.17 -7.67 10.76
N ASP A 243 12.50 -8.50 9.97
CA ASP A 243 12.27 -8.24 8.55
C ASP A 243 11.32 -7.02 8.37
N LEU A 244 10.49 -6.75 9.37
CA LEU A 244 9.52 -5.64 9.38
C LEU A 244 10.13 -4.30 9.84
N TRP A 245 11.33 -4.30 10.41
CA TRP A 245 11.95 -3.07 10.94
C TRP A 245 12.36 -2.08 9.84
N GLY A 246 12.69 -2.57 8.64
CA GLY A 246 12.99 -1.71 7.48
C GLY A 246 11.79 -0.91 6.96
N LEU A 247 10.58 -1.23 7.42
CA LEU A 247 9.34 -0.63 6.94
C LEU A 247 8.88 0.60 7.74
N GLU A 248 9.55 0.95 8.85
CA GLU A 248 9.15 2.08 9.72
C GLU A 248 7.65 2.06 10.08
N LEU A 249 7.13 0.85 10.35
CA LEU A 249 5.73 0.63 10.73
C LEU A 249 5.42 1.07 12.16
N ILE A 250 6.45 1.36 12.94
CA ILE A 250 6.43 1.77 14.35
C ILE A 250 6.94 3.21 14.45
#